data_AF-A0A402AA21-F1
#
_entry.id   AF-A0A402AA21-F1
#
_cell.length_a   1.000
_cell.length_b   1.000
_cell.length_c   1.000
_cell.angle_alpha   90.00
_cell.angle_beta   90.00
_cell.angle_gamma   90.00
#
_symmetry.space_group_name_H-M   'P 1'
#
loop_
_entity.id
_entity.type
_entity.pdbx_description
1 polymer ?
#
loop_
_entity_poly.entity_id
_entity_poly.type
_entity_poly.pdbx_seq_one_letter_code
_entity_poly.pdbx_strand_id
1 'polypeptide(L)'
;MSTGTIILLGAFAGFTIYLGLPLAFLKRAPQRLKTFANMLATGVLVFLFFDVVSKGSEPINSAIETLRDKHTGATTVFAEVGLMVLGFFIGLLGLVYFNSYVIARYKPKKQVIVETGTPDVEPVLVGAVASKAAMEARGERVQTVKAPNVTATVIPSVSVPSPMLLSLMIAVGIGLHNFSEGLAIGQSAVTGAISLATILIIGFGLHNMTEGFGIAGPLTSTEKVSWKFILLLGLIGGGPTFLGTMIGMAFQSDLLFILFLALAAGSILYVIVELLAVAKRTTSNQIIMWGLFVGFLLGYLTDLIVTYAGA
;
A
#
# COMPACT_ATOMS: atom_id res chain seq x y z
N MET A 1 -3.19 20.88 26.83
CA MET A 1 -1.90 20.85 26.10
C MET A 1 -1.78 22.16 25.36
N SER A 2 -0.56 22.67 25.16
CA SER A 2 -0.39 23.84 24.28
C SER A 2 -0.62 23.41 22.81
N THR A 3 -1.02 24.36 21.96
CA THR A 3 -1.14 24.13 20.50
C THR A 3 0.16 23.57 19.91
N GLY A 4 1.31 24.08 20.36
CA GLY A 4 2.62 23.60 19.94
C GLY A 4 2.86 22.12 20.28
N THR A 5 2.39 21.65 21.45
CA THR A 5 2.46 20.24 21.81
C THR A 5 1.63 19.36 20.88
N ILE A 6 0.40 19.77 20.55
CA ILE A 6 -0.48 19.00 19.64
C ILE A 6 0.13 18.88 18.24
N ILE A 7 0.65 19.99 17.71
CA ILE A 7 1.35 20.02 16.42
C ILE A 7 2.57 19.11 16.42
N LEU A 8 3.40 19.19 17.47
CA LEU A 8 4.60 18.34 17.60
C LEU A 8 4.23 16.86 17.68
N LEU A 9 3.12 16.54 18.33
CA LEU A 9 2.67 15.17 18.44
C LEU A 9 2.11 14.63 17.12
N GLY A 10 1.35 15.44 16.36
CA GLY A 10 0.96 15.08 14.99
C GLY A 10 2.17 14.89 14.07
N ALA A 11 3.18 15.75 14.20
CA ALA A 11 4.46 15.57 13.51
C ALA A 11 5.17 14.27 13.90
N PHE A 12 5.21 13.97 15.20
CA PHE A 12 5.81 12.76 15.72
C PHE A 12 5.08 11.51 15.22
N ALA A 13 3.75 11.50 15.29
CA ALA A 13 2.92 10.41 14.78
C ALA A 13 3.23 10.13 13.29
N GLY A 14 3.23 11.16 12.44
CA GLY A 14 3.61 11.00 11.02
C GLY A 14 5.07 10.59 10.83
N PHE A 15 5.99 11.07 11.67
CA PHE A 15 7.41 10.75 11.58
C PHE A 15 7.72 9.27 11.85
N THR A 16 6.92 8.59 12.66
CA THR A 16 7.13 7.16 12.94
C THR A 16 7.10 6.26 11.70
N ILE A 17 6.52 6.72 10.58
CA ILE A 17 6.57 6.02 9.30
C ILE A 17 8.00 5.73 8.83
N TYR A 18 8.94 6.63 9.18
CA TYR A 18 10.36 6.48 8.87
C TYR A 18 11.00 5.29 9.59
N LEU A 19 10.40 4.76 10.64
CA LEU A 19 10.90 3.56 11.33
C LEU A 19 10.68 2.30 10.48
N GLY A 20 9.65 2.29 9.62
CA GLY A 20 9.38 1.17 8.72
C GLY A 20 10.17 1.19 7.42
N LEU A 21 10.51 2.38 6.92
CA LEU A 21 11.15 2.55 5.60
C LEU A 21 12.54 1.92 5.43
N PRO A 22 13.40 1.80 6.47
CA PRO A 22 14.69 1.10 6.38
C PRO A 22 14.58 -0.35 5.90
N LEU A 23 13.39 -0.97 5.98
CA LEU A 23 13.13 -2.30 5.40
C LEU A 23 13.49 -2.37 3.91
N ALA A 24 13.42 -1.25 3.17
CA ALA A 24 13.80 -1.18 1.75
C ALA A 24 15.26 -1.58 1.51
N PHE A 25 16.13 -1.47 2.52
CA PHE A 25 17.54 -1.81 2.43
C PHE A 25 17.85 -3.26 2.86
N LEU A 26 16.90 -3.98 3.47
CA LEU A 26 17.05 -5.36 3.93
C LEU A 26 16.93 -6.37 2.77
N LYS A 27 17.82 -6.25 1.78
CA LYS A 27 17.80 -7.06 0.55
C LYS A 27 18.00 -8.55 0.80
N ARG A 28 18.79 -8.90 1.82
CA ARG A 28 19.13 -10.28 2.20
C ARG A 28 18.03 -11.00 3.00
N ALA A 29 16.94 -10.31 3.36
CA ALA A 29 15.84 -10.94 4.08
C ALA A 29 15.18 -12.05 3.22
N PRO A 30 14.77 -13.18 3.82
CA PRO A 30 14.05 -14.23 3.10
C PRO A 30 12.79 -13.70 2.43
N GLN A 31 12.46 -14.18 1.22
CA GLN A 31 11.26 -13.74 0.50
C GLN A 31 9.96 -13.98 1.30
N ARG A 32 9.94 -15.06 2.10
CA ARG A 32 8.85 -15.35 3.05
C ARG A 32 8.68 -14.26 4.08
N LEU A 33 9.77 -13.74 4.66
CA LEU A 33 9.74 -12.69 5.67
C LEU A 33 9.28 -11.35 5.06
N LYS A 34 9.79 -11.02 3.86
CA LYS A 34 9.34 -9.81 3.13
C LYS A 34 7.84 -9.85 2.83
N THR A 35 7.35 -11.01 2.37
CA THR A 35 5.93 -11.17 2.05
C THR A 35 5.08 -11.20 3.32
N PHE A 36 5.55 -11.84 4.39
CA PHE A 36 4.88 -11.81 5.69
C PHE A 36 4.77 -10.38 6.23
N ALA A 37 5.86 -9.60 6.21
CA ALA A 37 5.85 -8.20 6.64
C ALA A 37 4.90 -7.34 5.79
N ASN A 38 4.88 -7.56 4.47
CA ASN A 38 3.93 -6.92 3.57
C ASN A 38 2.46 -7.26 3.94
N MET A 39 2.20 -8.53 4.23
CA MET A 39 0.85 -9.01 4.57
C MET A 39 0.43 -8.64 5.99
N LEU A 40 1.39 -8.49 6.91
CA LEU A 40 1.19 -7.88 8.21
C LEU A 40 0.74 -6.42 8.06
N ALA A 41 1.46 -5.62 7.26
CA ALA A 41 1.04 -4.25 6.96
C ALA A 41 -0.33 -4.20 6.26
N THR A 42 -0.59 -5.12 5.33
CA THR A 42 -1.90 -5.22 4.66
C THR A 42 -3.02 -5.58 5.63
N GLY A 43 -2.78 -6.45 6.60
CA GLY A 43 -3.76 -6.78 7.64
C GLY A 43 -4.11 -5.58 8.51
N VAL A 44 -3.12 -4.77 8.89
CA VAL A 44 -3.33 -3.50 9.59
C VAL A 44 -4.18 -2.55 8.72
N LEU A 45 -3.85 -2.41 7.43
CA LEU A 45 -4.63 -1.59 6.49
C LEU A 45 -6.10 -2.05 6.37
N VAL A 46 -6.37 -3.36 6.43
CA VAL A 46 -7.75 -3.87 6.42
C VAL A 46 -8.51 -3.45 7.67
N PHE A 47 -7.87 -3.47 8.84
CA PHE A 47 -8.46 -2.95 10.06
C PHE A 47 -8.71 -1.43 9.95
N LEU A 48 -7.72 -0.67 9.50
CA LEU A 48 -7.84 0.79 9.31
C LEU A 48 -8.92 1.16 8.31
N PHE A 49 -9.09 0.39 7.24
CA PHE A 49 -10.18 0.57 6.30
C PHE A 49 -11.54 0.53 7.00
N PHE A 50 -11.76 -0.46 7.87
CA PHE A 50 -12.99 -0.57 8.64
C PHE A 50 -13.15 0.62 9.60
N ASP A 51 -12.10 0.96 10.33
CA ASP A 51 -12.10 2.07 11.30
C ASP A 51 -12.43 3.42 10.65
N VAL A 52 -11.77 3.75 9.53
CA VAL A 52 -11.98 4.99 8.77
C VAL A 52 -13.40 5.08 8.23
N VAL A 53 -13.94 3.98 7.67
CA VAL A 53 -15.33 3.94 7.19
C VAL A 53 -16.32 4.09 8.34
N SER A 54 -16.05 3.46 9.48
CA SER A 54 -16.89 3.56 10.69
C SER A 54 -16.95 5.00 11.19
N LYS A 55 -15.79 5.63 11.42
CA LYS A 55 -15.67 7.02 11.87
C LYS A 55 -16.31 8.00 10.89
N GLY A 56 -16.12 7.80 9.59
CA GLY A 56 -16.74 8.64 8.56
C GLY A 56 -18.25 8.50 8.51
N SER A 57 -18.81 7.42 9.05
CA SER A 57 -20.25 7.17 9.12
C SER A 57 -20.91 7.74 10.38
N GLU A 58 -20.15 8.17 11.40
CA GLU A 58 -20.72 8.70 12.65
C GLU A 58 -21.58 9.96 12.45
N PRO A 59 -21.15 10.98 11.66
CA PRO A 59 -22.01 12.13 11.39
C PRO A 59 -23.27 11.74 10.62
N ILE A 60 -23.13 10.81 9.65
CA ILE A 60 -24.25 10.27 8.85
C ILE A 60 -25.28 9.59 9.74
N ASN A 61 -24.83 8.75 10.68
CA ASN A 61 -25.71 8.06 11.63
C ASN A 61 -26.45 9.08 12.51
N SER A 62 -25.75 10.10 12.99
CA SER A 62 -26.35 11.18 13.79
C SER A 62 -27.40 11.99 13.00
N ALA A 63 -27.14 12.25 11.72
CA ALA A 63 -28.09 12.90 10.82
C ALA A 63 -29.32 12.01 10.55
N ILE A 64 -29.12 10.70 10.38
CA ILE A 64 -30.22 9.72 10.21
C ILE A 64 -31.08 9.64 11.47
N GLU A 65 -30.49 9.62 12.66
CA GLU A 65 -31.23 9.65 13.94
C GLU A 65 -32.08 10.92 14.04
N THR A 66 -31.51 12.07 13.68
CA THR A 66 -32.25 13.35 13.64
C THR A 66 -33.44 13.29 12.67
N LEU A 67 -33.24 12.71 11.48
CA LEU A 67 -34.31 12.52 10.50
C LEU A 67 -35.39 11.55 10.99
N ARG A 68 -35.01 10.46 11.65
CA ARG A 68 -35.95 9.47 12.19
C ARG A 68 -36.80 10.08 13.31
N ASP A 69 -36.16 10.76 14.26
CA ASP A 69 -36.78 11.15 15.52
C ASP A 69 -37.48 12.51 15.42
N LYS A 70 -36.96 13.43 14.58
CA LYS A 70 -37.50 14.79 14.42
C LYS A 70 -38.10 15.06 13.04
N HIS A 71 -38.06 14.09 12.12
CA HIS A 71 -38.58 14.21 10.75
C HIS A 71 -38.02 15.43 9.98
N THR A 72 -36.79 15.85 10.32
CA THR A 72 -36.08 17.00 9.73
C THR A 72 -34.63 16.63 9.44
N GLY A 73 -33.95 17.35 8.54
CA GLY A 73 -32.53 17.10 8.23
C GLY A 73 -32.26 16.11 7.08
N ALA A 74 -33.27 15.79 6.27
CA ALA A 74 -33.10 14.89 5.11
C ALA A 74 -32.00 15.38 4.15
N THR A 75 -31.91 16.69 3.91
CA THR A 75 -30.86 17.30 3.08
C THR A 75 -29.45 17.04 3.61
N THR A 76 -29.28 17.05 4.93
CA THR A 76 -27.99 16.76 5.59
C THR A 76 -27.59 15.32 5.35
N VAL A 77 -28.51 14.37 5.56
CA VAL A 77 -28.26 12.95 5.27
C VAL A 77 -27.83 12.74 3.81
N PHE A 78 -28.55 13.33 2.85
CA PHE A 78 -28.20 13.21 1.43
C PHE A 78 -26.84 13.84 1.12
N ALA A 79 -26.53 14.99 1.71
CA ALA A 79 -25.25 15.66 1.50
C ALA A 79 -24.08 14.84 2.05
N GLU A 80 -24.19 14.34 3.28
CA GLU A 80 -23.13 13.57 3.94
C GLU A 80 -22.92 12.20 3.28
N VAL A 81 -23.99 11.48 2.94
CA VAL A 81 -23.90 10.24 2.17
C VAL A 81 -23.31 10.51 0.78
N GLY A 82 -23.72 11.60 0.13
CA GLY A 82 -23.17 12.02 -1.16
C GLY A 82 -21.68 12.29 -1.09
N LEU A 83 -21.20 12.97 -0.04
CA LEU A 83 -19.78 13.22 0.20
C LEU A 83 -19.01 11.94 0.50
N MET A 84 -19.56 11.02 1.29
CA MET A 84 -18.95 9.72 1.56
C MET A 84 -18.75 8.93 0.25
N VAL A 85 -19.78 8.84 -0.59
CA VAL A 85 -19.69 8.14 -1.87
C VAL A 85 -18.70 8.82 -2.82
N LEU A 86 -18.77 10.14 -2.94
CA LEU A 86 -17.89 10.91 -3.82
C LEU A 86 -16.43 10.82 -3.37
N GLY A 87 -16.16 11.00 -2.08
CA GLY A 87 -14.81 10.91 -1.52
C GLY A 87 -14.24 9.51 -1.73
N PHE A 88 -15.00 8.46 -1.44
CA PHE A 88 -14.59 7.08 -1.66
C PHE A 88 -14.27 6.81 -3.14
N PHE A 89 -15.15 7.27 -4.04
CA PHE A 89 -14.96 7.16 -5.48
C PHE A 89 -13.67 7.85 -5.94
N ILE A 90 -13.42 9.09 -5.50
CA ILE A 90 -12.22 9.84 -5.85
C ILE A 90 -10.97 9.17 -5.27
N GLY A 91 -11.01 8.70 -4.01
CA GLY A 91 -9.88 8.03 -3.37
C GLY A 91 -9.49 6.74 -4.08
N LEU A 92 -10.49 5.92 -4.44
CA LEU A 92 -10.28 4.63 -5.11
C LEU A 92 -9.91 4.81 -6.58
N LEU A 93 -10.78 5.43 -7.37
CA LEU A 93 -10.60 5.54 -8.82
C LEU A 93 -9.60 6.62 -9.21
N GLY A 94 -9.45 7.68 -8.41
CA GLY A 94 -8.43 8.69 -8.62
C GLY A 94 -7.04 8.07 -8.68
N LEU A 95 -6.73 7.10 -7.81
CA LEU A 95 -5.47 6.35 -7.85
C LEU A 95 -5.39 5.43 -9.08
N VAL A 96 -6.47 4.78 -9.50
CA VAL A 96 -6.52 3.96 -10.73
C VAL A 96 -6.20 4.81 -11.97
N TYR A 97 -6.83 5.97 -12.10
CA TYR A 97 -6.63 6.87 -13.23
C TYR A 97 -5.28 7.58 -13.15
N PHE A 98 -4.83 7.98 -11.96
CA PHE A 98 -3.48 8.49 -11.75
C PHE A 98 -2.44 7.45 -12.19
N ASN A 99 -2.63 6.19 -11.80
CA ASN A 99 -1.76 5.09 -12.23
C ASN A 99 -1.74 4.98 -13.76
N SER A 100 -2.92 4.89 -14.37
CA SER A 100 -3.07 4.73 -15.82
C SER A 100 -2.42 5.90 -16.58
N TYR A 101 -2.60 7.13 -16.08
CA TYR A 101 -2.02 8.34 -16.66
C TYR A 101 -0.49 8.40 -16.52
N VAL A 102 0.04 8.07 -15.35
CA VAL A 102 1.48 8.06 -15.08
C VAL A 102 2.17 6.95 -15.87
N ILE A 103 1.59 5.74 -15.89
CA ILE A 103 2.09 4.61 -16.69
C ILE A 103 2.05 4.94 -18.18
N ALA A 104 0.98 5.53 -18.70
CA ALA A 104 0.87 5.89 -20.12
C ALA A 104 1.96 6.88 -20.57
N ARG A 105 2.45 7.71 -19.66
CA ARG A 105 3.57 8.66 -19.92
C ARG A 105 4.94 8.05 -19.66
N TYR A 106 5.00 6.94 -18.94
CA TYR A 106 6.24 6.23 -18.70
C TYR A 106 6.56 5.37 -19.92
N LYS A 107 7.58 5.75 -20.70
CA LYS A 107 8.13 4.88 -21.76
C LYS A 107 8.98 3.80 -21.10
N PRO A 108 8.55 2.54 -21.00
CA PRO A 108 9.42 1.49 -20.49
C PRO A 108 10.65 1.40 -21.40
N LYS A 109 11.85 1.30 -20.80
CA LYS A 109 13.03 0.85 -21.54
C LYS A 109 12.68 -0.52 -22.10
N LYS A 110 12.70 -0.70 -23.43
CA LYS A 110 12.56 -2.02 -24.07
C LYS A 110 13.57 -2.97 -23.42
N GLN A 111 13.09 -3.89 -22.59
CA GLN A 111 13.88 -5.06 -22.24
C GLN A 111 13.84 -5.94 -23.49
N VAL A 112 14.96 -5.96 -24.21
CA VAL A 112 15.19 -6.98 -25.23
C VAL A 112 15.44 -8.27 -24.46
N ILE A 113 14.39 -9.07 -24.27
CA ILE A 113 14.56 -10.47 -23.92
C ILE A 113 15.17 -11.11 -25.16
N VAL A 114 16.49 -11.26 -25.16
CA VAL A 114 17.14 -12.17 -26.10
C VAL A 114 16.78 -13.55 -25.58
N GLU A 115 15.78 -14.19 -26.18
CA GLU A 115 15.68 -15.65 -26.11
C GLU A 115 16.96 -16.20 -26.74
N THR A 116 17.96 -16.48 -25.90
CA THR A 116 18.95 -17.47 -26.27
C THR A 116 18.21 -18.79 -26.26
N GLY A 117 17.59 -19.12 -27.40
CA GLY A 117 17.08 -20.46 -27.64
C GLY A 117 18.24 -21.43 -27.49
N THR A 118 18.36 -22.03 -26.31
CA THR A 118 19.02 -23.32 -26.20
C THR A 118 18.11 -24.27 -26.96
N PRO A 119 18.57 -24.89 -28.07
CA PRO A 119 17.77 -25.90 -28.74
C PRO A 119 17.39 -26.96 -27.70
N ASP A 120 16.14 -27.39 -27.71
CA ASP A 120 15.62 -28.47 -26.86
C ASP A 120 16.54 -29.69 -26.99
N VAL A 121 17.44 -29.86 -26.02
CA VAL A 121 18.15 -31.12 -25.83
C VAL A 121 17.23 -31.92 -24.91
N GLU A 122 16.52 -32.88 -25.49
CA GLU A 122 15.87 -33.95 -24.72
C GLU A 122 16.87 -34.50 -23.69
N PRO A 123 16.44 -34.77 -22.44
CA PRO A 123 17.33 -35.36 -21.46
C PRO A 123 17.58 -36.83 -21.86
N VAL A 124 18.66 -37.09 -22.61
CA VAL A 124 19.14 -38.44 -22.84
C VAL A 124 19.68 -38.98 -21.51
N LEU A 125 18.98 -39.98 -21.01
CA LEU A 125 19.32 -40.76 -19.84
C LEU A 125 20.52 -41.68 -20.13
N VAL A 126 21.37 -41.85 -19.12
CA VAL A 126 22.35 -42.94 -18.89
C VAL A 126 23.68 -42.87 -19.64
N GLY A 127 24.74 -43.04 -18.86
CA GLY A 127 26.11 -43.11 -19.32
C GLY A 127 26.39 -44.27 -20.28
N ALA A 128 27.27 -43.99 -21.22
CA ALA A 128 28.22 -44.94 -21.78
C ALA A 128 29.39 -44.13 -22.31
N VAL A 129 30.56 -44.36 -21.73
CA VAL A 129 31.83 -43.84 -22.23
C VAL A 129 32.09 -44.56 -23.56
N ALA A 130 31.97 -43.87 -24.69
CA ALA A 130 32.39 -44.39 -25.98
C ALA A 130 33.17 -43.34 -26.76
N SER A 131 34.41 -43.70 -27.07
CA SER A 131 35.45 -42.87 -27.68
C SER A 131 35.08 -42.34 -29.06
N LYS A 132 35.50 -41.09 -29.32
CA LYS A 132 35.43 -40.33 -30.57
C LYS A 132 35.98 -41.05 -31.81
N ALA A 133 36.71 -42.16 -31.62
CA ALA A 133 37.34 -42.92 -32.70
C ALA A 133 36.36 -43.82 -33.51
N ALA A 134 35.12 -44.03 -33.06
CA ALA A 134 34.18 -44.94 -33.74
C ALA A 134 33.27 -44.27 -34.80
N MET A 135 33.16 -42.93 -34.82
CA MET A 135 32.21 -42.22 -35.70
C MET A 135 32.79 -41.73 -37.04
N GLU A 136 34.10 -41.74 -37.25
CA GLU A 136 34.70 -41.24 -38.51
C GLU A 136 34.64 -42.25 -39.68
N ALA A 137 34.10 -43.46 -39.49
CA ALA A 137 34.10 -44.51 -40.50
C ALA A 137 32.81 -44.61 -41.37
N ARG A 138 31.82 -43.73 -41.21
CA ARG A 138 30.63 -43.70 -42.09
C ARG A 138 30.52 -42.36 -42.79
N GLY A 139 30.90 -42.35 -44.07
CA GLY A 139 30.81 -41.19 -44.96
C GLY A 139 29.37 -40.79 -45.31
N GLU A 140 28.66 -40.22 -44.35
CA GLU A 140 27.34 -39.62 -44.56
C GLU A 140 27.47 -38.11 -44.72
N ARG A 141 26.98 -37.59 -45.86
CA ARG A 141 26.90 -36.14 -46.13
C ARG A 141 25.98 -35.47 -45.10
N VAL A 142 26.54 -34.54 -44.34
CA VAL A 142 25.77 -33.60 -43.52
C VAL A 142 24.91 -32.73 -44.44
N GLN A 143 23.59 -32.95 -44.44
CA GLN A 143 22.62 -32.00 -44.99
C GLN A 143 22.49 -30.83 -44.02
N THR A 144 22.79 -29.62 -44.49
CA THR A 144 22.51 -28.38 -43.77
C THR A 144 21.00 -28.12 -43.77
N VAL A 145 20.33 -28.47 -42.68
CA VAL A 145 18.94 -28.09 -42.44
C VAL A 145 18.91 -26.58 -42.16
N LYS A 146 18.19 -25.84 -43.00
CA LYS A 146 17.98 -24.39 -42.85
C LYS A 146 17.12 -24.15 -41.61
N ALA A 147 17.62 -23.38 -40.64
CA ALA A 147 16.91 -23.08 -39.40
C ALA A 147 15.52 -22.46 -39.71
N PRO A 148 14.45 -22.85 -39.00
CA PRO A 148 13.14 -22.25 -39.20
C PRO A 148 13.18 -20.76 -38.83
N ASN A 149 12.52 -19.92 -39.65
CA ASN A 149 12.31 -18.51 -39.34
C ASN A 149 11.50 -18.39 -38.04
N VAL A 150 12.17 -18.07 -36.94
CA VAL A 150 11.51 -17.75 -35.66
C VAL A 150 10.80 -16.41 -35.85
N THR A 151 9.49 -16.47 -36.01
CA THR A 151 8.65 -15.27 -36.06
C THR A 151 8.42 -14.84 -34.61
N ALA A 152 9.17 -13.85 -34.14
CA ALA A 152 9.01 -13.31 -32.80
C ALA A 152 7.58 -12.77 -32.62
N THR A 153 6.76 -13.51 -31.89
CA THR A 153 5.39 -13.08 -31.57
C THR A 153 5.48 -12.08 -30.43
N VAL A 154 5.30 -10.80 -30.73
CA VAL A 154 5.26 -9.75 -29.70
C VAL A 154 3.93 -9.85 -28.97
N ILE A 155 3.91 -10.58 -27.85
CA ILE A 155 2.79 -10.55 -26.92
C ILE A 155 2.79 -9.16 -26.25
N PRO A 156 1.68 -8.40 -26.27
CA PRO A 156 1.61 -7.14 -25.55
C PRO A 156 1.84 -7.41 -24.06
N SER A 157 2.94 -6.90 -23.51
CA SER A 157 3.21 -7.01 -22.10
C SER A 157 2.24 -6.12 -21.33
N VAL A 158 1.50 -6.71 -20.38
CA VAL A 158 0.75 -5.94 -19.39
C VAL A 158 1.79 -5.11 -18.61
N SER A 159 1.65 -3.78 -18.64
CA SER A 159 2.56 -2.87 -17.97
C SER A 159 2.39 -2.97 -16.45
N VAL A 160 3.17 -3.81 -15.80
CA VAL A 160 3.24 -3.85 -14.33
C VAL A 160 3.98 -2.59 -13.85
N PRO A 161 3.47 -1.86 -12.84
CA PRO A 161 4.15 -0.70 -12.29
C PRO A 161 5.57 -1.06 -11.84
N SER A 162 6.55 -0.18 -12.11
CA SER A 162 7.88 -0.38 -11.53
C SER A 162 7.78 -0.37 -9.99
N PRO A 163 8.64 -1.11 -9.25
CA PRO A 163 8.58 -1.12 -7.80
C PRO A 163 8.66 0.28 -7.16
N MET A 164 9.42 1.19 -7.78
CA MET A 164 9.53 2.60 -7.36
C MET A 164 8.20 3.34 -7.50
N LEU A 165 7.51 3.16 -8.64
CA LEU A 165 6.20 3.77 -8.87
C LEU A 165 5.16 3.17 -7.92
N LEU A 166 5.18 1.85 -7.73
CA LEU A 166 4.30 1.17 -6.79
C LEU A 166 4.47 1.71 -5.37
N SER A 167 5.71 1.83 -4.88
CA SER A 167 5.97 2.43 -3.56
C SER A 167 5.55 3.90 -3.45
N LEU A 168 5.69 4.69 -4.51
CA LEU A 168 5.18 6.06 -4.55
C LEU A 168 3.65 6.10 -4.46
N MET A 169 2.96 5.23 -5.19
CA MET A 169 1.51 5.11 -5.13
C MET A 169 1.03 4.69 -3.74
N ILE A 170 1.70 3.71 -3.13
CA ILE A 170 1.42 3.28 -1.76
C ILE A 170 1.63 4.45 -0.79
N ALA A 171 2.75 5.18 -0.91
CA ALA A 171 3.02 6.35 -0.07
C ALA A 171 1.99 7.47 -0.24
N VAL A 172 1.50 7.72 -1.45
CA VAL A 172 0.42 8.71 -1.70
C VAL A 172 -0.90 8.24 -1.09
N GLY A 173 -1.27 6.98 -1.29
CA GLY A 173 -2.50 6.41 -0.75
C GLY A 173 -2.52 6.42 0.78
N ILE A 174 -1.40 6.04 1.38
CA ILE A 174 -1.16 6.14 2.83
C ILE A 174 -1.16 7.61 3.27
N GLY A 175 -0.48 8.50 2.55
CA GLY A 175 -0.47 9.94 2.86
C GLY A 175 -1.86 10.57 2.94
N LEU A 176 -2.77 10.22 2.04
CA LEU A 176 -4.17 10.68 2.11
C LEU A 176 -4.90 10.17 3.35
N HIS A 177 -4.59 8.94 3.78
CA HIS A 177 -5.11 8.34 4.99
C HIS A 177 -4.54 9.02 6.24
N ASN A 178 -3.22 9.15 6.33
CA ASN A 178 -2.50 9.87 7.38
C ASN A 178 -2.98 11.32 7.55
N PHE A 179 -3.40 11.97 6.45
CA PHE A 179 -4.02 13.29 6.52
C PHE A 179 -5.32 13.28 7.33
N SER A 180 -6.19 12.29 7.09
CA SER A 180 -7.46 12.14 7.81
C SER A 180 -7.25 11.82 9.29
N GLU A 181 -6.21 11.06 9.63
CA GLU A 181 -5.80 10.85 11.03
C GLU A 181 -5.33 12.15 11.67
N GLY A 182 -4.50 12.91 10.96
CA GLY A 182 -4.08 14.23 11.40
C GLY A 182 -5.28 15.12 11.71
N LEU A 183 -6.26 15.18 10.81
CA LEU A 183 -7.50 15.93 11.04
C LEU A 183 -8.19 15.47 12.32
N ALA A 184 -8.36 14.16 12.52
CA ALA A 184 -8.97 13.61 13.73
C ALA A 184 -8.20 13.98 15.01
N ILE A 185 -6.85 13.92 14.99
CA ILE A 185 -5.99 14.34 16.11
C ILE A 185 -6.21 15.81 16.42
N GLY A 186 -6.17 16.68 15.40
CA GLY A 186 -6.35 18.13 15.58
C GLY A 186 -7.71 18.47 16.17
N GLN A 187 -8.77 17.85 15.64
CA GLN A 187 -10.16 18.05 16.08
C GLN A 187 -10.37 17.60 17.53
N SER A 188 -9.85 16.41 17.88
CA SER A 188 -9.94 15.83 19.22
C SER A 188 -9.15 16.62 20.25
N ALA A 189 -8.02 17.20 19.84
CA ALA A 189 -7.18 17.98 20.74
C ALA A 189 -7.79 19.33 21.13
N VAL A 190 -8.55 19.98 20.22
CA VAL A 190 -9.33 21.19 20.51
C VAL A 190 -10.50 20.90 21.47
N THR A 191 -11.01 19.67 21.42
CA THR A 191 -12.12 19.16 22.24
C THR A 191 -11.74 18.89 23.70
N GLY A 192 -10.44 18.95 24.05
CA GLY A 192 -9.93 18.78 25.42
C GLY A 192 -9.56 17.34 25.79
N ALA A 193 -9.69 16.40 24.86
CA ALA A 193 -9.41 14.98 25.06
C ALA A 193 -7.90 14.65 24.96
N ILE A 194 -7.12 15.14 25.92
CA ILE A 194 -5.64 15.07 25.90
C ILE A 194 -5.11 13.66 26.18
N SER A 195 -5.79 12.89 27.04
CA SER A 195 -5.45 11.48 27.31
C SER A 195 -5.65 10.65 26.03
N LEU A 196 -6.83 10.79 25.42
CA LEU A 196 -7.18 10.25 24.11
C LEU A 196 -6.11 10.59 23.07
N ALA A 197 -5.77 11.88 22.91
CA ALA A 197 -4.75 12.28 21.92
C ALA A 197 -3.43 11.54 22.14
N THR A 198 -2.92 11.49 23.37
CA THR A 198 -1.62 10.87 23.69
C THR A 198 -1.60 9.36 23.41
N ILE A 199 -2.69 8.67 23.72
CA ILE A 199 -2.85 7.24 23.46
C ILE A 199 -3.00 6.97 21.96
N LEU A 200 -3.80 7.80 21.27
CA LEU A 200 -3.92 7.81 19.81
C LEU A 200 -2.55 8.04 19.17
N ILE A 201 -1.68 8.90 19.70
CA ILE A 201 -0.36 9.16 19.10
C ILE A 201 0.58 7.95 19.24
N ILE A 202 0.52 7.21 20.34
CA ILE A 202 1.33 5.99 20.52
C ILE A 202 0.79 4.86 19.64
N GLY A 203 -0.52 4.63 19.67
CA GLY A 203 -1.18 3.66 18.79
C GLY A 203 -0.96 4.01 17.32
N PHE A 204 -1.07 5.30 16.99
CA PHE A 204 -0.86 5.82 15.65
C PHE A 204 0.57 5.71 15.18
N GLY A 205 1.51 6.03 16.07
CA GLY A 205 2.93 5.83 15.82
C GLY A 205 3.29 4.38 15.51
N LEU A 206 2.65 3.42 16.19
CA LEU A 206 2.89 2.00 15.95
C LEU A 206 2.35 1.52 14.60
N HIS A 207 1.14 1.91 14.18
CA HIS A 207 0.66 1.48 12.85
C HIS A 207 1.33 2.27 11.71
N ASN A 208 1.66 3.55 11.89
CA ASN A 208 2.44 4.33 10.91
C ASN A 208 3.81 3.68 10.66
N MET A 209 4.48 3.14 11.69
CA MET A 209 5.67 2.33 11.49
C MET A 209 5.40 1.13 10.57
N THR A 210 4.28 0.42 10.75
CA THR A 210 3.93 -0.73 9.90
C THR A 210 3.55 -0.35 8.47
N GLU A 211 3.00 0.84 8.25
CA GLU A 211 2.75 1.42 6.93
C GLU A 211 4.05 1.71 6.16
N GLY A 212 5.09 2.14 6.88
CA GLY A 212 6.44 2.25 6.34
C GLY A 212 6.95 0.92 5.75
N PHE A 213 6.55 -0.23 6.31
CA PHE A 213 6.85 -1.54 5.71
C PHE A 213 6.11 -1.78 4.41
N GLY A 214 4.83 -1.37 4.33
CA GLY A 214 4.04 -1.44 3.09
C GLY A 214 4.65 -0.61 1.97
N ILE A 215 5.09 0.62 2.27
CA ILE A 215 5.80 1.50 1.32
C ILE A 215 7.13 0.88 0.87
N ALA A 216 7.91 0.35 1.81
CA ALA A 216 9.24 -0.21 1.56
C ALA A 216 9.22 -1.59 0.87
N GLY A 217 8.13 -2.35 1.02
CA GLY A 217 7.99 -3.73 0.53
C GLY A 217 8.40 -3.91 -0.93
N PRO A 218 7.81 -3.16 -1.90
CA PRO A 218 8.19 -3.26 -3.31
C PRO A 218 9.67 -2.96 -3.59
N LEU A 219 10.27 -2.03 -2.84
CA LEU A 219 11.65 -1.58 -3.06
C LEU A 219 12.70 -2.65 -2.73
N THR A 220 12.34 -3.66 -1.94
CA THR A 220 13.26 -4.73 -1.54
C THR A 220 13.76 -5.60 -2.70
N SER A 221 13.09 -5.55 -3.85
CA SER A 221 13.47 -6.23 -5.10
C SER A 221 14.25 -5.33 -6.07
N THR A 222 14.55 -4.08 -5.68
CA THR A 222 15.25 -3.10 -6.51
C THR A 222 16.75 -3.08 -6.21
N GLU A 223 17.60 -3.06 -7.25
CA GLU A 223 19.05 -3.10 -7.09
C GLU A 223 19.63 -1.86 -6.39
N LYS A 224 19.06 -0.67 -6.60
CA LYS A 224 19.52 0.58 -5.99
C LYS A 224 18.32 1.44 -5.59
N VAL A 225 18.27 1.83 -4.32
CA VAL A 225 17.27 2.75 -3.77
C VAL A 225 18.02 3.92 -3.15
N SER A 226 17.65 5.14 -3.52
CA SER A 226 18.28 6.36 -3.00
C SER A 226 17.69 6.73 -1.65
N TRP A 227 18.53 7.14 -0.71
CA TRP A 227 18.07 7.73 0.57
C TRP A 227 17.18 8.95 0.35
N LYS A 228 17.44 9.77 -0.67
CA LYS A 228 16.56 10.91 -1.02
C LYS A 228 15.15 10.46 -1.39
N PHE A 229 15.04 9.32 -2.08
CA PHE A 229 13.74 8.77 -2.46
C PHE A 229 13.02 8.18 -1.25
N ILE A 230 13.72 7.46 -0.37
CA ILE A 230 13.14 6.99 0.90
C ILE A 230 12.66 8.15 1.77
N LEU A 231 13.46 9.22 1.87
CA LEU A 231 13.08 10.43 2.59
C LEU A 231 11.82 11.06 1.98
N LEU A 232 11.75 11.14 0.66
CA LEU A 232 10.57 11.64 -0.04
C LEU A 232 9.33 10.77 0.22
N LEU A 233 9.46 9.44 0.19
CA LEU A 233 8.34 8.54 0.44
C LEU A 233 7.81 8.67 1.87
N GLY A 234 8.69 8.80 2.87
CA GLY A 234 8.27 9.05 4.24
C GLY A 234 7.64 10.43 4.42
N LEU A 235 8.11 11.44 3.68
CA LEU A 235 7.49 12.77 3.70
C LEU A 235 6.08 12.73 3.07
N ILE A 236 5.90 12.01 1.97
CA ILE A 236 4.61 11.86 1.30
C ILE A 236 3.64 11.03 2.15
N GLY A 237 4.11 9.94 2.77
CA GLY A 237 3.27 9.06 3.59
C GLY A 237 2.95 9.66 4.97
N GLY A 238 3.94 10.18 5.70
CA GLY A 238 3.75 10.64 7.08
C GLY A 238 3.57 12.16 7.23
N GLY A 239 4.11 12.96 6.31
CA GLY A 239 3.97 14.43 6.35
C GLY A 239 2.53 14.94 6.39
N PRO A 240 1.58 14.31 5.68
CA PRO A 240 0.18 14.72 5.75
C PRO A 240 -0.45 14.61 7.15
N THR A 241 0.01 13.74 8.05
CA THR A 241 -0.50 13.70 9.45
C THR A 241 -0.26 15.03 10.16
N PHE A 242 0.92 15.62 9.97
CA PHE A 242 1.24 16.94 10.52
C PHE A 242 0.32 18.02 9.96
N LEU A 243 0.14 18.05 8.63
CA LEU A 243 -0.73 19.04 7.97
C LEU A 243 -2.19 18.86 8.37
N GLY A 244 -2.67 17.62 8.42
CA GLY A 244 -4.00 17.26 8.89
C GLY A 244 -4.21 17.73 10.33
N THR A 245 -3.22 17.55 11.21
CA THR A 245 -3.30 18.02 12.61
C THR A 245 -3.44 19.54 12.67
N MET A 246 -2.66 20.27 11.88
CA MET A 246 -2.76 21.74 11.81
C MET A 246 -4.14 22.20 11.32
N ILE A 247 -4.62 21.63 10.22
CA ILE A 247 -5.92 21.99 9.64
C ILE A 247 -7.06 21.56 10.59
N GLY A 248 -6.94 20.39 11.21
CA GLY A 248 -7.88 19.84 12.16
C GLY A 248 -7.95 20.64 13.46
N MET A 249 -6.96 21.46 13.82
CA MET A 249 -7.15 22.41 14.92
C MET A 249 -7.84 23.71 14.48
N ALA A 250 -7.75 24.06 13.19
CA ALA A 250 -8.23 25.33 12.67
C ALA A 250 -9.68 25.28 12.17
N PHE A 251 -10.15 24.13 11.69
CA PHE A 251 -11.45 23.99 11.03
C PHE A 251 -12.22 22.75 11.50
N GLN A 252 -13.27 22.95 12.30
CA GLN A 252 -14.25 21.91 12.70
C GLN A 252 -15.39 21.85 11.66
N SER A 253 -15.42 20.80 10.82
CA SER A 253 -16.48 20.62 9.82
C SER A 253 -16.72 19.14 9.53
N ASP A 254 -17.92 18.67 9.84
CA ASP A 254 -18.34 17.28 9.61
C ASP A 254 -18.26 16.90 8.12
N LEU A 255 -18.63 17.82 7.23
CA LEU A 255 -18.57 17.59 5.78
C LEU A 255 -17.13 17.37 5.28
N LEU A 256 -16.18 18.18 5.75
CA LEU A 256 -14.77 18.00 5.40
C LEU A 256 -14.21 16.71 6.02
N PHE A 257 -14.60 16.41 7.26
CA PHE A 257 -14.21 15.19 7.95
C PHE A 257 -14.67 13.95 7.19
N ILE A 258 -15.95 13.88 6.80
CA ILE A 258 -16.52 12.80 5.98
C ILE A 258 -15.78 12.70 4.64
N LEU A 259 -15.59 13.82 3.94
CA LEU A 259 -14.93 13.84 2.63
C LEU A 259 -13.51 13.27 2.71
N PHE A 260 -12.71 13.69 3.70
CA PHE A 260 -11.33 13.24 3.84
C PHE A 260 -11.22 11.79 4.31
N LEU A 261 -12.07 11.34 5.24
CA LEU A 261 -12.11 9.92 5.62
C LEU A 261 -12.57 9.04 4.46
N ALA A 262 -13.54 9.49 3.66
CA ALA A 262 -13.98 8.76 2.48
C ALA A 262 -12.88 8.65 1.42
N LEU A 263 -12.17 9.75 1.15
CA LEU A 263 -10.98 9.76 0.28
C LEU A 263 -9.91 8.76 0.77
N ALA A 264 -9.64 8.75 2.09
CA ALA A 264 -8.72 7.81 2.73
C ALA A 264 -9.17 6.35 2.61
N ALA A 265 -10.45 6.05 2.87
CA ALA A 265 -10.99 4.70 2.74
C ALA A 265 -10.83 4.16 1.30
N GLY A 266 -11.14 5.00 0.31
CA GLY A 266 -10.96 4.66 -1.10
C GLY A 266 -9.49 4.39 -1.45
N SER A 267 -8.56 5.21 -0.96
CA SER A 267 -7.13 5.04 -1.22
C SER A 267 -6.55 3.80 -0.53
N ILE A 268 -6.95 3.52 0.72
CA ILE A 268 -6.56 2.32 1.46
C ILE A 268 -7.01 1.06 0.70
N LEU A 269 -8.25 1.03 0.22
CA LEU A 269 -8.76 -0.13 -0.52
C LEU A 269 -7.95 -0.41 -1.79
N TYR A 270 -7.58 0.63 -2.54
CA TYR A 270 -6.69 0.51 -3.70
C TYR A 270 -5.34 -0.14 -3.30
N VAL A 271 -4.73 0.35 -2.22
CA VAL A 271 -3.44 -0.15 -1.73
C VAL A 271 -3.52 -1.60 -1.28
N ILE A 272 -4.57 -1.98 -0.53
CA ILE A 272 -4.79 -3.36 -0.09
C ILE A 272 -4.81 -4.31 -1.28
N VAL A 273 -5.56 -3.98 -2.34
CA VAL A 273 -5.67 -4.80 -3.54
C VAL A 273 -4.30 -5.01 -4.18
N GLU A 274 -3.49 -3.95 -4.29
CA GLU A 274 -2.18 -4.00 -4.93
C GLU A 274 -1.17 -4.81 -4.09
N LEU A 275 -1.14 -4.63 -2.77
CA LEU A 275 -0.25 -5.40 -1.88
C LEU A 275 -0.60 -6.89 -1.89
N LEU A 276 -1.90 -7.24 -1.91
CA LEU A 276 -2.37 -8.62 -2.07
C LEU A 276 -1.96 -9.20 -3.43
N ALA A 277 -2.10 -8.43 -4.52
CA ALA A 277 -1.72 -8.86 -5.85
C ALA A 277 -0.22 -9.19 -5.95
N VAL A 278 0.62 -8.37 -5.32
CA VAL A 278 2.07 -8.63 -5.22
C VAL A 278 2.35 -9.89 -4.41
N ALA A 279 1.76 -10.04 -3.22
CA ALA A 279 2.04 -11.20 -2.36
C ALA A 279 1.59 -12.53 -2.96
N LYS A 280 0.46 -12.56 -3.69
CA LYS A 280 -0.01 -13.74 -4.40
C LYS A 280 0.97 -14.25 -5.46
N ARG A 281 1.87 -13.41 -5.95
CA ARG A 281 2.91 -13.79 -6.92
C ARG A 281 4.18 -14.33 -6.27
N THR A 282 4.38 -14.14 -4.97
CA THR A 282 5.68 -14.37 -4.32
C THR A 282 5.69 -15.44 -3.23
N THR A 283 4.52 -15.89 -2.74
CA THR A 283 4.48 -16.86 -1.63
C THR A 283 3.20 -17.69 -1.60
N SER A 284 3.12 -18.62 -0.64
CA SER A 284 1.94 -19.47 -0.44
C SER A 284 0.81 -18.73 0.28
N ASN A 285 -0.43 -19.15 0.03
CA ASN A 285 -1.61 -18.60 0.70
C ASN A 285 -1.50 -18.68 2.24
N GLN A 286 -0.81 -19.67 2.80
CA GLN A 286 -0.63 -19.78 4.24
C GLN A 286 0.10 -18.56 4.83
N ILE A 287 1.20 -18.12 4.22
CA ILE A 287 1.97 -16.97 4.70
C ILE A 287 1.15 -15.68 4.54
N ILE A 288 0.40 -15.57 3.44
CA ILE A 288 -0.50 -14.45 3.18
C ILE A 288 -1.56 -14.36 4.29
N MET A 289 -2.27 -15.45 4.56
CA MET A 289 -3.35 -15.46 5.55
C MET A 289 -2.84 -15.22 6.97
N TRP A 290 -1.69 -15.79 7.35
CA TRP A 290 -1.09 -15.52 8.65
C TRP A 290 -0.65 -14.07 8.80
N GLY A 291 -0.03 -13.48 7.77
CA GLY A 291 0.33 -12.07 7.79
C GLY A 291 -0.90 -11.17 7.94
N LEU A 292 -1.93 -11.40 7.13
CA LEU A 292 -3.19 -10.65 7.20
C LEU A 292 -3.84 -10.77 8.59
N PHE A 293 -3.95 -11.99 9.12
CA PHE A 293 -4.56 -12.24 10.42
C PHE A 293 -3.81 -11.53 11.55
N VAL A 294 -2.49 -11.70 11.62
CA VAL A 294 -1.67 -11.06 12.66
C VAL A 294 -1.71 -9.54 12.52
N GLY A 295 -1.61 -9.02 11.29
CA GLY A 295 -1.72 -7.59 11.03
C GLY A 295 -3.05 -7.00 11.48
N PHE A 296 -4.16 -7.64 11.09
CA PHE A 296 -5.50 -7.22 11.51
C PHE A 296 -5.64 -7.25 13.03
N LEU A 297 -5.19 -8.33 13.67
CA LEU A 297 -5.24 -8.47 15.12
C LEU A 297 -4.42 -7.39 15.83
N LEU A 298 -3.26 -7.01 15.30
CA LEU A 298 -2.45 -5.91 15.85
C LEU A 298 -3.18 -4.57 15.76
N GLY A 299 -3.79 -4.27 14.61
CA GLY A 299 -4.62 -3.07 14.45
C GLY A 299 -5.77 -3.04 15.46
N TYR A 300 -6.55 -4.13 15.50
CA TYR A 300 -7.70 -4.27 16.40
C TYR A 300 -7.32 -4.22 17.89
N LEU A 301 -6.23 -4.90 18.30
CA LEU A 301 -5.76 -4.84 19.68
C LEU A 301 -5.30 -3.44 20.06
N THR A 302 -4.67 -2.72 19.13
CA THR A 302 -4.27 -1.33 19.36
C THR A 302 -5.48 -0.46 19.64
N ASP A 303 -6.53 -0.60 18.82
CA ASP A 303 -7.81 0.09 19.03
C ASP A 303 -8.47 -0.27 20.37
N LEU A 304 -8.53 -1.55 20.73
CA LEU A 304 -9.05 -1.97 22.05
C LEU A 304 -8.27 -1.38 23.23
N ILE A 305 -6.93 -1.32 23.13
CA ILE A 305 -6.09 -0.69 24.16
C ILE A 305 -6.40 0.80 24.25
N VAL A 306 -6.59 1.45 23.11
CA VAL A 306 -6.96 2.86 23.01
C VAL A 306 -8.32 3.09 23.66
N THR A 307 -9.35 2.32 23.29
CA THR A 307 -10.71 2.38 23.89
C THR A 307 -10.69 2.13 25.39
N TYR A 308 -9.99 1.09 25.86
CA TYR A 308 -9.86 0.78 27.29
C TYR A 308 -9.25 1.94 28.07
N ALA A 309 -8.33 2.67 27.46
CA ALA A 309 -7.67 3.81 28.07
C ALA A 309 -8.51 5.12 28.01
N GLY A 310 -9.78 5.02 27.63
CA GLY A 310 -10.77 6.10 27.70
C GLY A 310 -10.87 6.93 26.42
N ALA A 311 -10.61 6.30 25.29
CA ALA A 311 -10.73 6.89 23.96
C ALA A 311 -12.14 6.79 23.39
#